data_AF-A0A9Q4B9H8-F1
#
_entry.id   AF-A0A9Q4B9H8-F1
#
_cell.length_a   1.000
_cell.length_b   1.000
_cell.length_c   1.000
_cell.angle_alpha   90.00
_cell.angle_beta   90.00
_cell.angle_gamma   90.00
#
_symmetry.space_group_name_H-M   'P 1'
#
loop_
_entity.id
_entity.type
_entity.pdbx_description
1 polymer ?
#
loop_
_entity_poly.entity_id
_entity_poly.type
_entity_poly.pdbx_seq_one_letter_code
_entity_poly.pdbx_strand_id
1 'polypeptide(L)' 'MIEFKLIRLLKNESYSAYKKCSQVTVQELKRMYGIYQKYYANTRYEIFECDFLEKTGVFLIFEPKNKQIVGFSTVSVR' A
#
# COMPACT_ATOMS: atom_id res chain seq x y z
N MET A 1 -10.99 -15.54 -10.53
CA MET A 1 -10.24 -14.50 -9.77
C MET A 1 -10.20 -13.14 -10.49
N ILE A 2 -10.01 -13.08 -11.81
CA ILE A 2 -9.99 -11.82 -12.59
C ILE A 2 -11.36 -11.10 -12.58
N GLU A 3 -12.45 -11.86 -12.64
CA GLU A 3 -13.83 -11.33 -12.72
C GLU A 3 -14.23 -10.49 -11.50
N PHE A 4 -13.86 -10.90 -10.28
CA PHE A 4 -14.18 -10.14 -9.07
C PHE A 4 -13.50 -8.77 -9.02
N LYS A 5 -12.28 -8.65 -9.56
CA LYS A 5 -11.56 -7.37 -9.62
C LYS A 5 -12.20 -6.42 -10.63
N LEU A 6 -12.61 -6.94 -11.79
CA LEU A 6 -13.35 -6.19 -12.81
C LEU A 6 -14.71 -5.71 -12.28
N ILE A 7 -15.44 -6.56 -11.56
CA ILE A 7 -16.72 -6.18 -10.94
C ILE A 7 -16.53 -5.04 -9.92
N ARG A 8 -15.49 -5.08 -9.07
CA ARG A 8 -15.21 -4.00 -8.13
C ARG A 8 -14.85 -2.68 -8.81
N LEU A 9 -14.07 -2.75 -9.89
CA LEU A 9 -13.76 -1.58 -10.73
C LEU A 9 -15.04 -0.98 -11.35
N LEU A 10 -15.93 -1.83 -11.87
CA LEU A 10 -17.22 -1.40 -12.43
C LEU A 10 -18.14 -0.79 -11.36
N LYS A 11 -18.10 -1.31 -10.13
CA LYS A 11 -18.85 -0.77 -8.99
C LYS A 11 -18.21 0.46 -8.36
N ASN A 12 -17.08 0.92 -8.87
CA ASN A 12 -16.30 2.02 -8.30
C ASN A 12 -16.00 1.78 -6.81
N GLU A 13 -15.64 0.54 -6.48
CA GLU A 13 -15.19 0.11 -5.15
C GLU A 13 -13.66 0.08 -5.08
N SER A 14 -13.12 0.31 -3.88
CA SER A 14 -11.67 0.17 -3.66
C SER A 14 -11.22 -1.27 -3.87
N TYR A 15 -10.01 -1.44 -4.39
CA TYR A 15 -9.41 -2.76 -4.62
C TYR A 15 -8.00 -2.82 -4.06
N SER A 16 -7.52 -4.04 -3.80
CA SER A 16 -6.14 -4.26 -3.34
C SER A 16 -5.28 -4.96 -4.38
N ALA A 17 -3.97 -4.76 -4.29
CA ALA A 17 -2.98 -5.55 -5.00
C ALA A 17 -1.79 -5.86 -4.08
N TYR A 18 -1.29 -7.08 -4.16
CA TYR A 18 -0.06 -7.48 -3.49
C TYR A 18 1.17 -7.09 -4.31
N LYS A 19 2.21 -6.62 -3.63
CA LYS A 19 3.56 -6.43 -4.18
C LYS A 19 4.60 -7.01 -3.21
N LYS A 20 5.69 -7.56 -3.75
CA LYS A 20 6.90 -7.77 -2.95
C LYS A 20 7.47 -6.39 -2.59
N CYS A 21 8.09 -6.25 -1.41
CA CYS A 21 8.68 -4.97 -1.00
C CYS A 21 9.72 -4.47 -2.01
N SER A 22 10.48 -5.37 -2.62
CA SER A 22 11.46 -5.05 -3.69
C SER A 22 10.84 -4.48 -4.98
N GLN A 23 9.52 -4.56 -5.15
CA GLN A 23 8.79 -4.04 -6.31
C GLN A 23 8.04 -2.73 -6.00
N VAL A 24 8.13 -2.23 -4.77
CA VAL A 24 7.53 -0.96 -4.37
C VAL A 24 8.45 0.17 -4.79
N THR A 25 7.89 1.12 -5.52
CA THR A 25 8.65 2.29 -5.98
C THR A 25 8.80 3.32 -4.84
N VAL A 26 9.80 4.20 -4.96
CA VAL A 26 10.01 5.29 -4.00
C VAL A 26 8.77 6.21 -3.88
N GLN A 27 8.05 6.43 -4.99
CA GLN A 27 6.83 7.25 -4.99
C GLN A 27 5.70 6.59 -4.19
N GLU A 28 5.52 5.28 -4.36
CA GLU A 28 4.54 4.50 -3.59
C GLU A 28 4.91 4.47 -2.12
N LEU A 29 6.19 4.28 -1.79
CA LEU A 29 6.67 4.26 -0.41
C LEU A 29 6.46 5.62 0.29
N LYS A 30 6.75 6.74 -0.39
CA LYS A 30 6.42 8.09 0.11
C LYS A 30 4.93 8.29 0.32
N ARG A 31 4.09 7.78 -0.59
CA ARG A 31 2.63 7.85 -0.43
C ARG A 31 2.16 7.03 0.78
N MET A 32 2.73 5.84 0.99
CA MET A 32 2.46 5.02 2.16
C MET A 32 2.85 5.74 3.44
N TYR A 33 4.03 6.37 3.50
CA TYR A 33 4.43 7.20 4.64
C TYR A 33 3.46 8.38 4.88
N GLY A 34 2.98 9.01 3.79
CA GLY A 34 1.94 10.04 3.85
C GLY A 34 0.62 9.60 4.47
N ILE A 35 0.28 8.31 4.34
CA ILE A 35 -0.88 7.70 5.01
C ILE A 35 -0.51 7.37 6.46
N TYR A 36 0.63 6.71 6.68
CA TYR A 36 1.11 6.27 7.99
C TYR A 36 1.16 7.41 9.02
N GLN A 37 1.75 8.55 8.65
CA GLN A 37 1.91 9.69 9.56
C GLN A 37 0.59 10.32 10.05
N LYS A 38 -0.54 10.01 9.41
CA LYS A 38 -1.87 10.48 9.87
C LYS A 38 -2.38 9.71 11.08
N TYR A 39 -1.88 8.50 11.28
CA TYR A 39 -2.37 7.57 12.31
C TYR A 39 -1.36 7.35 13.45
N TYR A 40 -0.11 7.74 13.26
CA TYR A 40 0.97 7.56 14.24
C TYR A 40 1.66 8.90 14.52
N ALA A 41 1.92 9.19 15.79
CA ALA A 41 2.70 10.35 16.22
C ALA A 41 4.21 10.08 16.16
N ASN A 42 5.03 11.13 16.14
CA ASN A 42 6.49 11.06 16.17
C ASN A 42 7.11 10.18 15.07
N THR A 43 6.53 10.23 13.87
CA THR A 43 7.01 9.43 12.75
C THR A 43 8.07 10.18 11.94
N ARG A 44 9.04 9.45 11.39
CA ARG A 44 10.01 9.96 10.41
C ARG A 44 10.02 9.02 9.22
N TYR A 45 10.25 9.56 8.03
CA TYR A 45 10.29 8.77 6.80
C TYR A 45 11.33 7.66 6.90
N GLU A 46 12.53 7.97 7.41
CA GLU A 46 13.62 7.01 7.57
C GLU A 46 13.24 5.82 8.48
N ILE A 47 12.53 6.08 9.59
CA ILE A 47 12.08 5.02 10.52
C ILE A 47 11.08 4.10 9.84
N PHE A 48 10.13 4.69 9.10
CA PHE A 48 9.14 3.95 8.33
C PHE A 48 9.77 3.12 7.21
N GLU A 49 10.72 3.70 6.46
CA GLU A 49 11.44 3.03 5.39
C GLU A 49 12.26 1.84 5.93
N CYS A 50 12.97 2.02 7.03
CA CYS A 50 13.70 0.93 7.68
C CYS A 50 12.77 -0.21 8.11
N ASP A 51 11.63 0.07 8.77
CA ASP A 51 10.68 -1.00 9.14
C ASP A 51 10.08 -1.69 7.90
N PHE A 52 9.82 -0.94 6.84
CA PHE A 52 9.28 -1.47 5.59
C PHE A 52 10.24 -2.44 4.90
N LEU A 53 11.55 -2.18 4.95
CA LEU A 53 12.58 -3.05 4.35
C LEU A 53 12.67 -4.42 5.02
N GLU A 54 12.27 -4.53 6.29
CA GLU A 54 12.20 -5.80 7.04
C GLU A 54 10.94 -6.63 6.68
N LYS A 55 10.06 -6.11 5.81
CA LYS A 55 8.82 -6.79 5.38
C LYS A 55 9.06 -7.55 4.08
N THR A 56 8.31 -8.64 3.88
CA THR A 56 8.41 -9.46 2.67
C THR A 56 7.49 -8.97 1.55
N GLY A 57 6.37 -8.35 1.92
CA GLY A 57 5.43 -7.80 0.95
C GLY A 57 4.46 -6.79 1.54
N VAL A 58 3.63 -6.25 0.66
CA VAL A 58 2.60 -5.27 1.00
C VAL A 58 1.37 -5.46 0.14
N PHE A 59 0.20 -5.36 0.76
CA PHE A 59 -1.05 -5.12 0.07
C PHE A 59 -1.29 -3.62 -0.01
N LEU A 60 -1.35 -3.08 -1.23
CA LEU A 60 -1.72 -1.68 -1.47
C LEU A 60 -3.22 -1.61 -1.78
N ILE A 61 -3.92 -0.67 -1.18
CA ILE A 61 -5.33 -0.38 -1.43
C ILE A 61 -5.42 0.85 -2.32
N PHE A 62 -6.10 0.70 -3.44
CA PHE A 62 -6.29 1.74 -4.43
C PHE A 62 -7.74 2.20 -4.41
N GLU A 63 -7.93 3.52 -4.41
CA GLU A 63 -9.21 4.06 -4.81
C GLU A 63 -9.40 3.85 -6.33
N PRO A 64 -10.64 3.74 -6.83
CA PRO A 64 -10.90 3.28 -8.18
C PRO A 64 -10.78 4.35 -9.28
N LYS A 65 -10.90 5.66 -8.98
CA LYS A 65 -11.04 6.70 -10.01
C LYS A 65 -9.71 7.14 -10.62
N ASN A 66 -8.74 7.48 -9.78
CA ASN A 66 -7.39 7.89 -10.16
C ASN A 66 -6.30 6.87 -9.78
N LYS A 67 -6.68 5.71 -9.22
CA LYS A 67 -5.79 4.63 -8.80
C LYS A 67 -4.76 5.10 -7.77
N GLN A 68 -5.12 6.06 -6.92
CA GLN A 68 -4.26 6.50 -5.85
C GLN A 68 -4.26 5.49 -4.70
N ILE A 69 -3.09 5.29 -4.09
CA ILE A 69 -2.97 4.50 -2.86
C ILE A 69 -3.65 5.26 -1.72
N VAL A 70 -4.65 4.64 -1.11
CA VAL A 70 -5.42 5.18 0.02
C VAL A 70 -5.26 4.37 1.31
N GLY A 71 -4.65 3.19 1.22
CA GLY A 71 -4.29 2.37 2.37
C GLY A 71 -3.26 1.32 2.00
N PHE A 72 -2.66 0.69 3.00
CA PHE A 72 -1.74 -0.40 2.80
C PHE A 72 -1.70 -1.32 4.03
N SER A 73 -1.25 -2.56 3.84
CA SER A 73 -0.94 -3.50 4.92
C SER A 73 0.33 -4.25 4.57
N THR A 74 1.35 -4.15 5.41
CA THR A 74 2.60 -4.90 5.25
C THR A 74 2.45 -6.34 5.74
N VAL A 75 3.25 -7.24 5.18
CA VAL A 75 3.32 -8.64 5.58
C VAL A 75 4.79 -8.98 5.82
N SER A 76 5.05 -9.66 6.93
CA SER A 76 6.32 -10.35 7.19
C SER A 76 6.02 -11.84 7.26
N VAL A 77 6.61 -12.60 6.35
CA VAL A 77 6.65 -14.07 6.47
C VAL A 77 8.02 -14.39 7.02
N ARG A 78 8.06 -14.88 8.27
CA ARG A 78 9.25 -15.49 8.87
C ARG A 78 9.34 -16.94 8.46
#